data_AF-A0A1R1BMZ0-F1
#
_entry.id   AF-A0A1R1BMZ0-F1
#
_cell.length_a   1.000
_cell.length_b   1.000
_cell.length_c   1.000
_cell.angle_alpha   90.00
_cell.angle_beta   90.00
_cell.angle_gamma   90.00
#
_symmetry.space_group_name_H-M   'P 1'
#
loop_
_entity.id
_entity.type
_entity.pdbx_description
1 polymer ?
#
loop_
_entity_poly.entity_id
_entity_poly.type
_entity_poly.pdbx_seq_one_letter_code
_entity_poly.pdbx_strand_id
1 'polypeptide(L)'
;MRSKKKISYLLLILFFACIGAALLGKVLFLSDTTATQEIIPITEPKPVTTENTAPQTANKNLIELIKAYGDIPLIDAHNHDASDYKYIRMKNMWETTAVDRIVLFGDVSEPSAVKTDEIAWEAYRDRPEVIIPFFSGINLLESSGVDAARTMLEKGYFGIGEIAAASTNSPVLSRVAWKTKDSMDGFLPQIYELCAQYKAPVLLHIDPPNGFVIEKFKDALASYPNTTFIFAHANAFNSPGNIRELLKTYPNVYADFFAGFTAFNPESSNKLKDFIPIMKEFPDRFVLSTDSGFGLKSEEQAIEGMYRLIDELGDKKIATMIAYDNLYALIRDQPATTTQIEAIRKLDNGKFQTLNLERLTKLEAGEILVGKK
;
A
#
# COMPACT_ATOMS: atom_id res chain seq x y z
N MET A 1 -20.93 51.53 -17.40
CA MET A 1 -20.74 50.06 -17.30
C MET A 1 -20.36 49.64 -15.87
N ARG A 2 -21.33 49.55 -14.94
CA ARG A 2 -21.15 48.98 -13.59
C ARG A 2 -22.55 48.70 -13.02
N SER A 3 -23.18 47.59 -13.40
CA SER A 3 -24.47 47.16 -12.80
C SER A 3 -24.80 45.67 -13.04
N LYS A 4 -24.28 45.03 -14.09
CA LYS A 4 -24.66 43.65 -14.43
C LYS A 4 -23.99 42.52 -13.62
N LYS A 5 -23.03 42.79 -12.72
CA LYS A 5 -22.30 41.74 -11.96
C LYS A 5 -22.92 41.35 -10.60
N LYS A 6 -23.86 42.12 -10.04
CA LYS A 6 -24.44 41.81 -8.72
C LYS A 6 -25.64 40.86 -8.74
N ILE A 7 -26.31 40.70 -9.89
CA ILE A 7 -27.54 39.89 -10.01
C ILE A 7 -27.21 38.38 -10.09
N SER A 8 -26.02 38.01 -10.58
CA SER A 8 -25.63 36.60 -10.75
C SER A 8 -25.23 35.88 -9.45
N TYR A 9 -24.78 36.62 -8.43
CA TYR A 9 -24.40 36.04 -7.14
C TYR A 9 -25.60 35.79 -6.22
N LEU A 10 -26.66 36.59 -6.32
CA LEU A 10 -27.85 36.44 -5.48
C LEU A 10 -28.69 35.22 -5.90
N LEU A 11 -28.73 34.91 -7.20
CA LEU A 11 -29.39 33.71 -7.73
C LEU A 11 -28.64 32.40 -7.39
N LEU A 12 -27.31 32.45 -7.30
CA LEU A 12 -26.50 31.28 -6.94
C LEU A 12 -26.66 30.92 -5.45
N ILE A 13 -26.76 31.92 -4.55
CA ILE A 13 -26.96 31.70 -3.11
C ILE A 13 -28.35 31.15 -2.80
N LEU A 14 -29.39 31.60 -3.52
CA LEU A 14 -30.76 31.07 -3.40
C LEU A 14 -30.87 29.62 -3.89
N PHE A 15 -30.06 29.21 -4.88
CA PHE A 15 -30.09 27.83 -5.40
C PHE A 15 -29.48 26.83 -4.40
N PHE A 16 -28.40 27.20 -3.70
CA PHE A 16 -27.81 26.35 -2.65
C PHE A 16 -28.66 26.28 -1.37
N ALA A 17 -29.39 27.35 -1.03
CA ALA A 17 -30.29 27.36 0.13
C ALA A 17 -31.51 26.42 -0.05
N CYS A 18 -32.05 26.29 -1.27
CA CYS A 18 -33.17 25.39 -1.55
C CYS A 18 -32.79 23.90 -1.58
N ILE A 19 -31.55 23.56 -1.97
CA ILE A 19 -31.06 22.17 -1.96
C ILE A 19 -30.77 21.71 -0.52
N GLY A 20 -30.25 22.60 0.34
CA GLY A 20 -30.02 22.31 1.76
C GLY A 20 -31.31 22.03 2.56
N ALA A 21 -32.41 22.71 2.24
CA ALA A 21 -33.69 22.50 2.91
C ALA A 21 -34.39 21.19 2.49
N ALA A 22 -34.19 20.73 1.26
CA ALA A 22 -34.77 19.47 0.76
C ALA A 22 -34.05 18.21 1.32
N LEU A 23 -32.77 18.33 1.70
CA LEU A 23 -31.99 17.24 2.29
C LEU A 23 -32.23 17.08 3.80
N LEU A 24 -32.50 18.16 4.55
CA LEU A 24 -32.87 18.07 5.96
C LEU A 24 -34.28 17.49 6.18
N GLY A 25 -35.22 17.71 5.24
CA GLY A 25 -36.58 17.18 5.35
C GLY A 25 -36.71 15.66 5.19
N LYS A 26 -35.74 15.00 4.52
CA LYS A 26 -35.73 13.53 4.34
C LYS A 26 -35.10 12.76 5.49
N VAL A 27 -34.24 13.39 6.29
CA VAL A 27 -33.58 12.74 7.43
C VAL A 27 -34.48 12.73 8.68
N LEU A 28 -35.50 13.60 8.73
CA LEU A 28 -36.41 13.72 9.88
C LEU A 28 -37.73 12.91 9.76
N PHE A 29 -37.93 12.12 8.69
CA PHE A 29 -39.17 11.36 8.45
C PHE A 29 -39.00 9.85 8.23
N LEU A 30 -37.86 9.28 8.63
CA LEU A 30 -37.66 7.83 8.69
C LEU A 30 -37.34 7.44 10.13
N SER A 31 -38.34 7.59 10.99
CA SER A 31 -38.42 6.97 12.30
C SER A 31 -39.86 6.45 12.44
N ASP A 32 -39.99 5.27 13.05
CA ASP A 32 -41.21 4.52 13.33
C ASP A 32 -41.70 3.55 12.23
N THR A 33 -41.22 2.31 12.34
CA THR A 33 -42.15 1.17 12.26
C THR A 33 -41.69 0.07 13.21
N THR A 34 -42.27 0.07 14.41
CA THR A 34 -42.15 -0.98 15.42
C THR A 34 -43.02 -2.16 14.99
N ALA A 35 -42.41 -3.30 14.69
CA ALA A 35 -43.13 -4.57 14.56
C ALA A 35 -43.03 -5.32 15.90
N THR A 36 -44.16 -5.41 16.59
CA THR A 36 -44.32 -6.20 17.82
C THR A 36 -44.40 -7.68 17.44
N GLN A 37 -43.43 -8.49 17.89
CA GLN A 37 -43.59 -9.93 18.00
C GLN A 37 -43.42 -10.32 19.47
N GLU A 38 -44.49 -10.86 20.05
CA GLU A 38 -44.48 -11.51 21.36
C GLU A 38 -43.60 -12.76 21.29
N ILE A 39 -42.60 -12.84 22.19
CA ILE A 39 -41.81 -14.05 22.42
C ILE A 39 -42.13 -14.54 23.83
N ILE A 40 -42.68 -15.74 23.89
CA ILE A 40 -42.94 -16.52 25.11
C ILE A 40 -41.57 -16.97 25.68
N PRO A 41 -41.30 -16.79 26.99
CA PRO A 41 -40.00 -17.16 27.55
C PRO A 41 -39.94 -18.67 27.84
N ILE A 42 -39.02 -19.36 27.18
CA ILE A 42 -38.59 -20.71 27.57
C ILE A 42 -37.24 -20.56 28.28
N THR A 43 -37.26 -20.83 29.58
CA THR A 43 -36.09 -20.86 30.46
C THR A 43 -35.36 -22.19 30.27
N GLU A 44 -34.13 -22.15 29.74
CA GLU A 44 -33.19 -23.28 29.83
C GLU A 44 -32.01 -22.93 30.75
N PRO A 45 -31.52 -23.87 31.59
CA PRO A 45 -30.44 -23.60 32.53
C PRO A 45 -29.08 -23.57 31.85
N LYS A 46 -28.24 -22.62 32.27
CA LYS A 46 -26.82 -22.49 31.89
C LYS A 46 -26.04 -23.79 32.11
N PRO A 47 -25.13 -24.17 31.18
CA PRO A 47 -24.01 -25.02 31.52
C PRO A 47 -22.95 -24.19 32.26
N VAL A 48 -22.52 -24.69 33.41
CA VAL A 48 -21.34 -24.22 34.14
C VAL A 48 -20.12 -24.74 33.39
N THR A 49 -19.31 -23.84 32.84
CA THR A 49 -17.94 -24.14 32.42
C THR A 49 -16.97 -23.45 33.37
N THR A 50 -16.38 -24.25 34.24
CA THR A 50 -15.13 -23.94 34.92
C THR A 50 -13.94 -24.08 33.96
N GLU A 51 -12.87 -23.35 34.28
CA GLU A 51 -11.48 -23.52 33.82
C GLU A 51 -11.08 -22.97 32.44
N ASN A 52 -10.34 -21.86 32.41
CA ASN A 52 -8.87 -21.87 32.49
C ASN A 52 -8.32 -20.48 32.10
N THR A 53 -7.96 -19.69 33.10
CA THR A 53 -7.18 -18.46 32.92
C THR A 53 -5.74 -18.83 32.58
N ALA A 54 -5.47 -19.07 31.29
CA ALA A 54 -4.13 -18.84 30.77
C ALA A 54 -3.77 -17.36 31.01
N PRO A 55 -2.54 -17.04 31.44
CA PRO A 55 -2.18 -15.66 31.72
C PRO A 55 -2.29 -14.85 30.43
N GLN A 56 -3.28 -13.95 30.38
CA GLN A 56 -3.33 -12.86 29.41
C GLN A 56 -2.04 -12.06 29.62
N THR A 57 -1.06 -12.25 28.75
CA THR A 57 0.02 -11.28 28.57
C THR A 57 -0.64 -9.93 28.33
N ALA A 58 -0.40 -8.96 29.23
CA ALA A 58 -0.96 -7.63 29.11
C ALA A 58 -0.69 -7.10 27.71
N ASN A 59 -1.73 -6.64 27.00
CA ASN A 59 -1.59 -6.10 25.66
C ASN A 59 -0.70 -4.86 25.72
N LYS A 60 0.55 -4.98 25.24
CA LYS A 60 1.49 -3.86 25.12
C LYS A 60 0.84 -2.74 24.30
N ASN A 61 0.99 -1.49 24.73
CA ASN A 61 0.66 -0.33 23.91
C ASN A 61 1.79 0.00 22.92
N LEU A 62 1.56 0.93 21.99
CA LEU A 62 2.54 1.30 20.96
C LEU A 62 3.90 1.73 21.55
N ILE A 63 3.92 2.52 22.63
CA ILE A 63 5.17 2.96 23.27
C ILE A 63 5.97 1.77 23.82
N GLU A 64 5.28 0.81 24.45
CA GLU A 64 5.91 -0.41 24.98
C GLU A 64 6.43 -1.30 23.85
N LEU A 65 5.71 -1.35 22.72
CA LEU A 65 6.12 -2.08 21.53
C LEU A 65 7.35 -1.46 20.86
N ILE A 66 7.37 -0.14 20.66
CA ILE A 66 8.53 0.58 20.13
C ILE A 66 9.73 0.39 21.06
N LYS A 67 9.53 0.45 22.37
CA LYS A 67 10.62 0.18 23.32
C LYS A 67 11.19 -1.23 23.21
N ALA A 68 10.35 -2.21 22.87
CA ALA A 68 10.75 -3.60 22.75
C ALA A 68 11.38 -3.95 21.39
N TYR A 69 10.94 -3.28 20.31
CA TYR A 69 11.22 -3.69 18.93
C TYR A 69 11.68 -2.57 17.99
N GLY A 70 11.76 -1.33 18.45
CA GLY A 70 12.17 -0.18 17.63
C GLY A 70 13.65 -0.20 17.22
N ASP A 71 14.41 -1.22 17.63
CA ASP A 71 15.75 -1.49 17.11
C ASP A 71 15.74 -2.43 15.89
N ILE A 72 14.60 -3.03 15.56
CA ILE A 72 14.39 -3.74 14.29
C ILE A 72 14.07 -2.70 13.23
N PRO A 73 14.86 -2.61 12.15
CA PRO A 73 14.56 -1.70 11.05
C PRO A 73 13.17 -1.98 10.46
N LEU A 74 12.46 -0.93 10.05
CA LEU A 74 11.08 -1.02 9.60
C LEU A 74 10.87 -0.18 8.32
N ILE A 75 10.43 -0.84 7.26
CA ILE A 75 9.94 -0.19 6.04
C ILE A 75 8.42 -0.31 5.99
N ASP A 76 7.72 0.81 5.83
CA ASP A 76 6.34 0.81 5.39
C ASP A 76 6.28 0.58 3.88
N ALA A 77 5.85 -0.62 3.47
CA ALA A 77 5.88 -1.07 2.08
C ALA A 77 4.76 -0.47 1.19
N HIS A 78 3.77 0.20 1.78
CA HIS A 78 2.58 0.67 1.07
C HIS A 78 2.01 1.92 1.75
N ASN A 79 2.24 3.09 1.16
CA ASN A 79 1.78 4.37 1.71
C ASN A 79 1.35 5.35 0.60
N HIS A 80 0.15 5.92 0.76
CA HIS A 80 -0.52 6.87 -0.14
C HIS A 80 -0.35 8.35 0.25
N ASP A 81 0.54 8.68 1.19
CA ASP A 81 0.61 10.02 1.76
C ASP A 81 1.19 11.10 0.84
N ALA A 82 1.61 10.76 -0.39
CA ALA A 82 1.87 11.78 -1.40
C ALA A 82 0.58 12.52 -1.79
N SER A 83 -0.58 11.85 -1.73
CA SER A 83 -1.88 12.49 -1.90
C SER A 83 -2.05 13.58 -0.85
N ASP A 84 -2.57 14.74 -1.27
CA ASP A 84 -2.77 15.92 -0.43
C ASP A 84 -1.54 16.37 0.42
N TYR A 85 -0.32 15.97 0.03
CA TYR A 85 0.91 16.24 0.78
C TYR A 85 0.85 15.74 2.25
N LYS A 86 0.09 14.68 2.53
CA LYS A 86 -0.06 14.14 3.89
C LYS A 86 1.29 13.73 4.50
N TYR A 87 2.26 13.32 3.69
CA TYR A 87 3.57 12.88 4.15
C TYR A 87 4.28 13.95 4.99
N ILE A 88 4.04 15.24 4.71
CA ILE A 88 4.66 16.37 5.43
C ILE A 88 4.31 16.33 6.92
N ARG A 89 3.05 16.05 7.25
CA ARG A 89 2.61 15.96 8.66
C ARG A 89 2.96 14.62 9.30
N MET A 90 3.24 13.59 8.51
CA MET A 90 3.57 12.25 8.98
C MET A 90 5.05 12.06 9.31
N LYS A 91 5.94 12.94 8.81
CA LYS A 91 7.39 12.91 9.12
C LYS A 91 7.70 12.69 10.60
N ASN A 92 7.09 13.49 11.49
CA ASN A 92 7.31 13.36 12.93
C ASN A 92 6.75 12.05 13.50
N MET A 93 5.63 11.55 12.97
CA MET A 93 5.07 10.27 13.40
C MET A 93 6.02 9.13 13.05
N TRP A 94 6.50 9.05 11.80
CA TRP A 94 7.44 8.02 11.37
C TRP A 94 8.72 8.04 12.20
N GLU A 95 9.29 9.22 12.46
CA GLU A 95 10.48 9.36 13.30
C GLU A 95 10.24 8.93 14.76
N THR A 96 9.16 9.38 15.38
CA THR A 96 8.84 9.04 16.78
C THR A 96 8.37 7.59 16.97
N THR A 97 7.92 6.95 15.90
CA THR A 97 7.49 5.55 15.89
C THR A 97 8.53 4.61 15.29
N ALA A 98 9.75 5.07 15.01
CA ALA A 98 10.85 4.27 14.46
C ALA A 98 10.49 3.52 13.16
N VAL A 99 9.76 4.19 12.25
CA VAL A 99 9.62 3.77 10.85
C VAL A 99 10.77 4.38 10.05
N ASP A 100 11.70 3.55 9.60
CA ASP A 100 12.94 4.01 8.96
C ASP A 100 12.75 4.46 7.52
N ARG A 101 11.91 3.74 6.76
CA ARG A 101 11.68 4.00 5.34
C ARG A 101 10.22 3.82 4.94
N ILE A 102 9.82 4.54 3.89
CA ILE A 102 8.44 4.58 3.42
C ILE A 102 8.44 4.44 1.90
N VAL A 103 7.80 3.40 1.39
CA VAL A 103 7.36 3.35 -0.01
C VAL A 103 6.24 4.35 -0.17
N LEU A 104 6.49 5.43 -0.90
CA LEU A 104 5.58 6.56 -1.02
C LEU A 104 5.07 6.70 -2.45
N PHE A 105 3.76 6.76 -2.57
CA PHE A 105 3.00 7.18 -3.74
C PHE A 105 1.69 7.82 -3.25
N GLY A 106 0.71 8.05 -4.12
CA GLY A 106 -0.55 8.67 -3.70
C GLY A 106 -1.75 8.01 -4.37
N ASP A 107 -2.49 8.79 -5.16
CA ASP A 107 -3.68 8.32 -5.85
C ASP A 107 -3.37 7.13 -6.76
N VAL A 108 -4.38 6.31 -7.05
CA VAL A 108 -4.20 4.98 -7.65
C VAL A 108 -4.95 4.86 -8.96
N SER A 109 -4.24 4.58 -10.05
CA SER A 109 -4.83 4.24 -11.36
C SER A 109 -5.86 5.27 -11.84
N GLU A 110 -5.54 6.55 -11.67
CA GLU A 110 -6.35 7.67 -12.14
C GLU A 110 -5.48 8.88 -12.52
N PRO A 111 -5.97 9.85 -13.31
CA PRO A 111 -5.17 10.99 -13.75
C PRO A 111 -4.51 11.80 -12.64
N SER A 112 -5.13 11.90 -11.46
CA SER A 112 -4.52 12.64 -10.33
C SER A 112 -3.28 11.94 -9.78
N ALA A 113 -3.13 10.63 -9.98
CA ALA A 113 -1.95 9.87 -9.58
C ALA A 113 -0.67 10.37 -10.24
N VAL A 114 -0.75 10.89 -11.47
CA VAL A 114 0.41 11.52 -12.14
C VAL A 114 0.99 12.65 -11.30
N LYS A 115 0.13 13.44 -10.66
CA LYS A 115 0.55 14.56 -9.82
C LYS A 115 1.10 14.07 -8.48
N THR A 116 0.47 13.07 -7.86
CA THR A 116 0.95 12.54 -6.58
C THR A 116 2.26 11.77 -6.72
N ASP A 117 2.52 11.14 -7.86
CA ASP A 117 3.82 10.56 -8.19
C ASP A 117 4.94 11.62 -8.21
N GLU A 118 4.66 12.82 -8.76
CA GLU A 118 5.61 13.93 -8.72
C GLU A 118 5.88 14.38 -7.28
N ILE A 119 4.85 14.41 -6.43
CA ILE A 119 5.00 14.73 -5.00
C ILE A 119 5.87 13.69 -4.30
N ALA A 120 5.67 12.40 -4.56
CA ALA A 120 6.50 11.32 -4.02
C ALA A 120 7.97 11.47 -4.45
N TRP A 121 8.20 11.88 -5.70
CA TRP A 121 9.56 12.16 -6.20
C TRP A 121 10.20 13.39 -5.57
N GLU A 122 9.43 14.44 -5.31
CA GLU A 122 9.92 15.60 -4.56
C GLU A 122 10.29 15.22 -3.12
N ALA A 123 9.46 14.41 -2.46
CA ALA A 123 9.75 13.87 -1.13
C ALA A 123 11.03 13.00 -1.13
N TYR A 124 11.21 12.16 -2.15
CA TYR A 124 12.46 11.40 -2.35
C TYR A 124 13.68 12.30 -2.52
N ARG A 125 13.56 13.37 -3.29
CA ARG A 125 14.68 14.31 -3.49
C ARG A 125 15.02 15.09 -2.22
N ASP A 126 14.07 15.28 -1.32
CA ASP A 126 14.26 15.93 -0.01
C ASP A 126 14.92 14.97 0.99
N ARG A 127 14.47 13.71 1.03
CA ARG A 127 14.90 12.68 2.01
C ARG A 127 15.10 11.31 1.36
N PRO A 128 16.14 11.12 0.53
CA PRO A 128 16.37 9.86 -0.19
C PRO A 128 16.70 8.68 0.72
N GLU A 129 17.09 8.94 1.97
CA GLU A 129 17.37 7.95 3.00
C GLU A 129 16.10 7.36 3.65
N VAL A 130 14.99 8.08 3.58
CA VAL A 130 13.69 7.71 4.17
C VAL A 130 12.68 7.30 3.10
N ILE A 131 12.57 8.07 2.01
CA ILE A 131 11.51 7.87 1.02
C ILE A 131 11.98 6.93 -0.09
N ILE A 132 11.11 5.99 -0.49
CA ILE A 132 11.29 5.09 -1.62
C ILE A 132 10.15 5.41 -2.61
N PRO A 133 10.40 6.19 -3.68
CA PRO A 133 9.33 6.61 -4.58
C PRO A 133 8.87 5.46 -5.47
N PHE A 134 7.59 5.11 -5.33
CA PHE A 134 6.85 4.31 -6.31
C PHE A 134 5.92 5.25 -7.10
N PHE A 135 5.32 4.75 -8.19
CA PHE A 135 4.41 5.54 -9.01
C PHE A 135 3.19 4.74 -9.46
N SER A 136 2.04 5.41 -9.54
CA SER A 136 0.73 4.80 -9.86
C SER A 136 0.01 5.51 -11.01
N GLY A 137 0.51 6.66 -11.46
CA GLY A 137 -0.03 7.53 -12.50
C GLY A 137 0.24 7.05 -13.92
N ILE A 138 -0.16 5.83 -14.22
CA ILE A 138 -0.09 5.26 -15.58
C ILE A 138 -1.46 4.78 -16.03
N ASN A 139 -1.80 5.04 -17.29
CA ASN A 139 -3.04 4.56 -17.89
C ASN A 139 -2.90 3.10 -18.30
N LEU A 140 -3.52 2.17 -17.56
CA LEU A 140 -3.42 0.73 -17.82
C LEU A 140 -4.21 0.27 -19.06
N LEU A 141 -5.06 1.14 -19.62
CA LEU A 141 -5.97 0.82 -20.72
C LEU A 141 -5.44 1.26 -22.10
N GLU A 142 -4.32 1.99 -22.14
CA GLU A 142 -3.71 2.52 -23.35
C GLU A 142 -2.21 2.26 -23.40
N SER A 143 -1.65 2.10 -24.60
CA SER A 143 -0.21 1.82 -24.77
C SER A 143 0.68 2.96 -24.24
N SER A 144 0.15 4.18 -24.21
CA SER A 144 0.81 5.35 -23.62
C SER A 144 1.17 5.16 -22.15
N GLY A 145 0.44 4.32 -21.41
CA GLY A 145 0.77 3.95 -20.04
C GLY A 145 2.08 3.17 -19.92
N VAL A 146 2.40 2.33 -20.91
CA VAL A 146 3.68 1.58 -20.94
C VAL A 146 4.86 2.53 -21.15
N ASP A 147 4.70 3.53 -22.04
CA ASP A 147 5.72 4.55 -22.28
C ASP A 147 5.91 5.46 -21.06
N ALA A 148 4.82 5.83 -20.38
CA ALA A 148 4.86 6.56 -19.12
C ALA A 148 5.58 5.75 -18.03
N ALA A 149 5.26 4.47 -17.87
CA ALA A 149 5.92 3.59 -16.91
C ALA A 149 7.43 3.49 -17.18
N ARG A 150 7.85 3.34 -18.44
CA ARG A 150 9.27 3.33 -18.82
C ARG A 150 9.96 4.62 -18.44
N THR A 151 9.31 5.76 -18.71
CA THR A 151 9.84 7.08 -18.37
C THR A 151 10.07 7.24 -16.87
N MET A 152 9.13 6.79 -16.05
CA MET A 152 9.23 6.86 -14.58
C MET A 152 10.31 5.91 -14.03
N LEU A 153 10.40 4.69 -14.56
CA LEU A 153 11.48 3.76 -14.19
C LEU A 153 12.86 4.31 -14.56
N GLU A 154 13.02 4.85 -15.76
CA GLU A 154 14.26 5.50 -16.21
C GLU A 154 14.64 6.72 -15.37
N LYS A 155 13.64 7.50 -14.92
CA LYS A 155 13.84 8.64 -14.00
C LYS A 155 14.40 8.22 -12.65
N GLY A 156 14.17 6.97 -12.23
CA GLY A 156 14.75 6.38 -11.02
C GLY A 156 13.73 5.98 -9.96
N TYR A 157 12.44 5.91 -10.28
CA TYR A 157 11.46 5.29 -9.37
C TYR A 157 11.78 3.80 -9.18
N PHE A 158 11.51 3.29 -7.98
CA PHE A 158 11.93 1.94 -7.59
C PHE A 158 10.88 0.87 -7.86
N GLY A 159 9.63 1.24 -8.07
CA GLY A 159 8.55 0.28 -8.30
C GLY A 159 7.34 0.95 -8.91
N ILE A 160 6.43 0.11 -9.39
CA ILE A 160 5.12 0.53 -9.90
C ILE A 160 4.08 0.16 -8.85
N GLY A 161 3.17 1.08 -8.59
CA GLY A 161 1.96 0.84 -7.84
C GLY A 161 1.87 1.59 -6.52
N GLU A 162 0.74 1.48 -5.84
CA GLU A 162 -0.37 0.57 -6.13
C GLU A 162 -1.08 0.87 -7.47
N ILE A 163 -1.33 -0.17 -8.27
CA ILE A 163 -2.20 -0.09 -9.46
C ILE A 163 -3.36 -1.08 -9.37
N ALA A 164 -4.53 -0.68 -9.85
CA ALA A 164 -5.77 -1.44 -9.75
C ALA A 164 -5.90 -2.46 -10.89
N ALA A 165 -5.40 -3.68 -10.64
CA ALA A 165 -5.47 -4.80 -11.59
C ALA A 165 -6.86 -5.43 -11.64
N ALA A 166 -7.56 -5.48 -10.52
CA ALA A 166 -8.98 -5.76 -10.44
C ALA A 166 -9.54 -5.14 -9.17
N SER A 167 -10.70 -4.49 -9.25
CA SER A 167 -11.33 -3.95 -8.05
C SER A 167 -12.82 -3.81 -8.24
N THR A 168 -13.62 -4.58 -7.51
CA THR A 168 -15.10 -4.50 -7.61
C THR A 168 -15.76 -4.15 -6.29
N ASN A 169 -15.12 -4.43 -5.16
CA ASN A 169 -15.63 -4.24 -3.82
C ASN A 169 -15.00 -3.03 -3.13
N SER A 170 -13.79 -2.60 -3.52
CA SER A 170 -13.19 -1.39 -2.94
C SER A 170 -14.11 -0.18 -3.12
N PRO A 171 -14.47 0.54 -2.05
CA PRO A 171 -15.32 1.73 -2.16
C PRO A 171 -14.63 2.88 -2.89
N VAL A 172 -13.30 2.84 -3.07
CA VAL A 172 -12.52 3.86 -3.78
C VAL A 172 -12.11 3.34 -5.16
N LEU A 173 -11.35 2.25 -5.20
CA LEU A 173 -10.73 1.74 -6.43
C LEU A 173 -11.75 1.11 -7.39
N SER A 174 -12.97 0.80 -6.94
CA SER A 174 -14.04 0.38 -7.85
C SER A 174 -14.40 1.43 -8.91
N ARG A 175 -14.01 2.71 -8.72
CA ARG A 175 -14.41 3.84 -9.58
C ARG A 175 -13.26 4.55 -10.31
N VAL A 176 -12.01 4.14 -10.12
CA VAL A 176 -10.86 4.82 -10.73
C VAL A 176 -10.81 4.59 -12.25
N ALA A 177 -10.37 5.60 -12.99
CA ALA A 177 -10.54 5.67 -14.44
C ALA A 177 -9.64 4.71 -15.24
N TRP A 178 -8.47 4.35 -14.69
CA TRP A 178 -7.48 3.52 -15.38
C TRP A 178 -7.34 2.12 -14.80
N LYS A 179 -8.32 1.66 -14.02
CA LYS A 179 -8.37 0.29 -13.53
C LYS A 179 -8.67 -0.70 -14.68
N THR A 180 -8.06 -1.88 -14.61
CA THR A 180 -8.34 -3.02 -15.50
C THR A 180 -9.40 -3.96 -14.94
N LYS A 181 -9.94 -4.85 -15.78
CA LYS A 181 -10.94 -5.84 -15.34
C LYS A 181 -10.32 -6.98 -14.52
N ASP A 182 -9.12 -7.38 -14.88
CA ASP A 182 -8.34 -8.42 -14.22
C ASP A 182 -6.83 -8.24 -14.48
N SER A 183 -5.99 -9.03 -13.81
CA SER A 183 -4.53 -8.93 -13.89
C SER A 183 -3.92 -9.28 -15.26
N MET A 184 -4.71 -9.69 -16.24
CA MET A 184 -4.25 -9.96 -17.61
C MET A 184 -4.88 -9.01 -18.64
N ASP A 185 -5.65 -8.01 -18.19
CA ASP A 185 -6.37 -7.06 -19.05
C ASP A 185 -5.55 -5.80 -19.36
N GLY A 186 -5.95 -5.09 -20.41
CA GLY A 186 -5.30 -3.86 -20.86
C GLY A 186 -3.82 -4.08 -21.23
N PHE A 187 -2.96 -3.20 -20.71
CA PHE A 187 -1.52 -3.20 -20.95
C PHE A 187 -0.70 -3.73 -19.76
N LEU A 188 -1.36 -4.37 -18.78
CA LEU A 188 -0.67 -5.00 -17.64
C LEU A 188 0.38 -6.03 -18.06
N PRO A 189 0.11 -6.96 -19.01
CA PRO A 189 1.13 -7.84 -19.60
C PRO A 189 2.45 -7.14 -19.97
N GLN A 190 2.39 -6.03 -20.70
CA GLN A 190 3.56 -5.27 -21.13
C GLN A 190 4.23 -4.52 -19.97
N ILE A 191 3.43 -4.06 -18.99
CA ILE A 191 3.97 -3.48 -17.75
C ILE A 191 4.74 -4.54 -16.95
N TYR A 192 4.29 -5.79 -16.92
CA TYR A 192 4.99 -6.88 -16.23
C TYR A 192 6.33 -7.20 -16.89
N GLU A 193 6.37 -7.27 -18.22
CA GLU A 193 7.62 -7.43 -18.98
C GLU A 193 8.59 -6.28 -18.72
N LEU A 194 8.07 -5.06 -18.64
CA LEU A 194 8.85 -3.87 -18.29
C LEU A 194 9.42 -3.98 -16.87
N CYS A 195 8.59 -4.32 -15.88
CA CYS A 195 9.03 -4.55 -14.49
C CYS A 195 10.16 -5.59 -14.42
N ALA A 196 10.05 -6.70 -15.16
CA ALA A 196 11.10 -7.71 -15.24
C ALA A 196 12.41 -7.15 -15.84
N GLN A 197 12.34 -6.34 -16.90
CA GLN A 197 13.52 -5.71 -17.52
C GLN A 197 14.26 -4.79 -16.54
N TYR A 198 13.54 -4.01 -15.75
CA TYR A 198 14.11 -3.07 -14.78
C TYR A 198 14.36 -3.71 -13.40
N LYS A 199 13.98 -4.97 -13.21
CA LYS A 199 13.92 -5.64 -11.90
C LYS A 199 13.11 -4.86 -10.85
N ALA A 200 12.14 -4.08 -11.29
CA ALA A 200 11.29 -3.27 -10.42
C ALA A 200 10.05 -4.07 -10.03
N PRO A 201 9.66 -4.12 -8.74
CA PRO A 201 8.41 -4.75 -8.34
C PRO A 201 7.18 -4.00 -8.85
N VAL A 202 6.07 -4.73 -8.99
CA VAL A 202 4.74 -4.18 -9.26
C VAL A 202 3.77 -4.53 -8.13
N LEU A 203 3.23 -3.51 -7.47
CA LEU A 203 2.22 -3.60 -6.41
C LEU A 203 0.82 -3.56 -7.01
N LEU A 204 0.10 -4.66 -6.91
CA LEU A 204 -1.22 -4.85 -7.52
C LEU A 204 -2.34 -4.89 -6.48
N HIS A 205 -3.31 -4.00 -6.63
CA HIS A 205 -4.61 -4.15 -5.99
C HIS A 205 -5.46 -5.17 -6.74
N ILE A 206 -5.91 -6.19 -6.03
CA ILE A 206 -6.81 -7.21 -6.57
C ILE A 206 -7.88 -7.50 -5.52
N ASP A 207 -9.11 -7.08 -5.81
CA ASP A 207 -10.26 -7.37 -4.98
C ASP A 207 -11.49 -7.79 -5.81
N PRO A 208 -12.30 -8.75 -5.32
CA PRO A 208 -12.10 -9.55 -4.10
C PRO A 208 -10.90 -10.50 -4.18
N PRO A 209 -10.34 -10.96 -3.04
CA PRO A 209 -9.21 -11.89 -3.02
C PRO A 209 -9.65 -13.35 -3.24
N ASN A 210 -10.60 -13.58 -4.15
CA ASN A 210 -11.09 -14.90 -4.55
C ASN A 210 -11.75 -14.86 -5.94
N GLY A 211 -12.17 -16.02 -6.42
CA GLY A 211 -12.93 -16.14 -7.66
C GLY A 211 -12.12 -15.81 -8.92
N PHE A 212 -12.82 -15.36 -9.96
CA PHE A 212 -12.24 -15.17 -11.29
C PHE A 212 -11.03 -14.22 -11.32
N VAL A 213 -11.07 -13.13 -10.55
CA VAL A 213 -9.99 -12.14 -10.53
C VAL A 213 -8.69 -12.71 -9.93
N ILE A 214 -8.77 -13.61 -8.95
CA ILE A 214 -7.58 -14.31 -8.42
C ILE A 214 -7.08 -15.39 -9.37
N GLU A 215 -7.97 -16.09 -10.08
CA GLU A 215 -7.51 -17.03 -11.12
C GLU A 215 -6.76 -16.30 -12.24
N LYS A 216 -7.19 -15.08 -12.60
CA LYS A 216 -6.43 -14.22 -13.53
C LYS A 216 -5.11 -13.71 -12.95
N PHE A 217 -5.05 -13.49 -11.64
CA PHE A 217 -3.77 -13.20 -11.00
C PHE A 217 -2.82 -14.40 -11.08
N LYS A 218 -3.32 -15.62 -10.83
CA LYS A 218 -2.53 -16.85 -11.00
C LYS A 218 -2.05 -17.02 -12.45
N ASP A 219 -2.88 -16.71 -13.45
CA ASP A 219 -2.47 -16.67 -14.87
C ASP A 219 -1.29 -15.69 -15.08
N ALA A 220 -1.35 -14.49 -14.49
CA ALA A 220 -0.28 -13.51 -14.58
C ALA A 220 1.02 -14.00 -13.90
N LEU A 221 0.92 -14.55 -12.69
CA LEU A 221 2.07 -15.11 -11.96
C LEU A 221 2.76 -16.22 -12.75
N ALA A 222 1.99 -17.10 -13.39
CA ALA A 222 2.50 -18.19 -14.22
C ALA A 222 3.11 -17.70 -15.54
N SER A 223 2.49 -16.70 -16.17
CA SER A 223 2.91 -16.21 -17.49
C SER A 223 4.12 -15.28 -17.43
N TYR A 224 4.33 -14.60 -16.30
CA TYR A 224 5.40 -13.63 -16.09
C TYR A 224 6.32 -14.01 -14.91
N PRO A 225 6.99 -15.17 -14.95
CA PRO A 225 7.77 -15.69 -13.81
C PRO A 225 8.98 -14.82 -13.43
N ASN A 226 9.44 -13.94 -14.34
CA ASN A 226 10.55 -13.02 -14.12
C ASN A 226 10.13 -11.67 -13.51
N THR A 227 8.82 -11.43 -13.38
CA THR A 227 8.27 -10.20 -12.79
C THR A 227 8.04 -10.44 -11.31
N THR A 228 8.56 -9.53 -10.47
CA THR A 228 8.26 -9.53 -9.03
C THR A 228 6.93 -8.84 -8.79
N PHE A 229 5.93 -9.60 -8.36
CA PHE A 229 4.62 -9.09 -7.96
C PHE A 229 4.58 -8.86 -6.46
N ILE A 230 3.89 -7.81 -6.03
CA ILE A 230 3.48 -7.62 -4.65
C ILE A 230 1.94 -7.57 -4.66
N PHE A 231 1.31 -8.53 -4.00
CA PHE A 231 -0.14 -8.54 -3.86
C PHE A 231 -0.51 -7.61 -2.70
N ALA A 232 -1.08 -6.44 -3.04
CA ALA A 232 -1.41 -5.39 -2.08
C ALA A 232 -2.32 -5.92 -0.97
N HIS A 233 -2.01 -5.53 0.28
CA HIS A 233 -2.76 -5.87 1.50
C HIS A 233 -3.37 -7.29 1.45
N ALA A 234 -2.54 -8.29 1.13
CA ALA A 234 -2.94 -9.66 0.79
C ALA A 234 -3.72 -10.38 1.89
N ASN A 235 -3.65 -9.88 3.13
CA ASN A 235 -4.37 -10.35 4.31
C ASN A 235 -5.78 -9.77 4.45
N ALA A 236 -6.07 -8.63 3.83
CA ALA A 236 -7.38 -7.99 3.93
C ALA A 236 -8.43 -8.85 3.23
N PHE A 237 -9.48 -9.24 3.97
CA PHE A 237 -10.57 -10.11 3.51
C PHE A 237 -10.13 -11.46 2.91
N ASN A 238 -8.91 -11.91 3.23
CA ASN A 238 -8.32 -13.12 2.66
C ASN A 238 -7.86 -14.08 3.76
N SER A 239 -7.80 -15.37 3.46
CA SER A 239 -7.39 -16.38 4.45
C SER A 239 -5.88 -16.67 4.39
N PRO A 240 -5.25 -17.05 5.52
CA PRO A 240 -3.88 -17.54 5.51
C PRO A 240 -3.66 -18.73 4.55
N GLY A 241 -4.67 -19.58 4.37
CA GLY A 241 -4.63 -20.73 3.47
C GLY A 241 -4.48 -20.33 2.00
N ASN A 242 -5.25 -19.33 1.55
CA ASN A 242 -5.16 -18.81 0.18
C ASN A 242 -3.79 -18.17 -0.09
N ILE A 243 -3.27 -17.39 0.88
CA ILE A 243 -1.94 -16.78 0.76
C ILE A 243 -0.87 -17.88 0.68
N ARG A 244 -0.93 -18.89 1.57
CA ARG A 244 -0.01 -20.04 1.52
C ARG A 244 -0.02 -20.74 0.16
N GLU A 245 -1.18 -20.96 -0.45
CA GLU A 245 -1.29 -21.56 -1.79
C GLU A 245 -0.53 -20.73 -2.84
N LEU A 246 -0.75 -19.42 -2.85
CA LEU A 246 -0.08 -18.51 -3.78
C LEU A 246 1.45 -18.51 -3.58
N LEU A 247 1.92 -18.31 -2.34
CA LEU A 247 3.35 -18.21 -2.03
C LEU A 247 4.11 -19.51 -2.31
N LYS A 248 3.46 -20.66 -2.06
CA LYS A 248 4.02 -21.99 -2.33
C LYS A 248 4.13 -22.29 -3.82
N THR A 249 3.18 -21.83 -4.61
CA THR A 249 3.06 -22.18 -6.04
C THR A 249 3.90 -21.26 -6.92
N TYR A 250 3.90 -19.97 -6.62
CA TYR A 250 4.52 -18.95 -7.45
C TYR A 250 5.69 -18.34 -6.69
N PRO A 251 6.96 -18.47 -7.13
CA PRO A 251 8.12 -17.93 -6.41
C PRO A 251 8.27 -16.40 -6.56
N ASN A 252 7.54 -15.80 -7.48
CA ASN A 252 7.69 -14.40 -7.89
C ASN A 252 6.65 -13.44 -7.28
N VAL A 253 5.97 -13.83 -6.20
CA VAL A 253 4.94 -13.00 -5.52
C VAL A 253 5.27 -12.69 -4.06
N TYR A 254 5.14 -11.45 -3.64
CA TYR A 254 5.23 -11.06 -2.23
C TYR A 254 3.82 -10.78 -1.72
N ALA A 255 3.55 -11.13 -0.47
CA ALA A 255 2.36 -10.70 0.24
C ALA A 255 2.68 -9.38 0.96
N ASP A 256 2.07 -8.29 0.49
CA ASP A 256 2.02 -7.06 1.28
C ASP A 256 1.02 -7.27 2.43
N PHE A 257 1.48 -7.14 3.66
CA PHE A 257 0.71 -7.45 4.85
C PHE A 257 0.34 -6.17 5.61
N PHE A 258 -0.91 -5.74 5.44
CA PHE A 258 -1.48 -4.62 6.17
C PHE A 258 -1.88 -5.07 7.58
N ALA A 259 -0.92 -5.11 8.50
CA ALA A 259 -1.12 -5.67 9.84
C ALA A 259 -2.18 -4.92 10.66
N GLY A 260 -2.29 -3.60 10.47
CA GLY A 260 -3.30 -2.76 11.11
C GLY A 260 -4.73 -3.23 10.82
N PHE A 261 -5.03 -3.61 9.57
CA PHE A 261 -6.34 -4.18 9.21
C PHE A 261 -6.65 -5.41 10.05
N THR A 262 -5.74 -6.39 10.10
CA THR A 262 -5.96 -7.63 10.85
C THR A 262 -6.01 -7.42 12.37
N ALA A 263 -5.26 -6.46 12.89
CA ALA A 263 -5.22 -6.17 14.33
C ALA A 263 -6.46 -5.41 14.81
N PHE A 264 -6.97 -4.46 14.03
CA PHE A 264 -7.91 -3.45 14.52
C PHE A 264 -9.18 -3.27 13.71
N ASN A 265 -9.21 -3.69 12.44
CA ASN A 265 -10.42 -3.55 11.64
C ASN A 265 -11.45 -4.63 12.06
N PRO A 266 -12.67 -4.25 12.47
CA PRO A 266 -13.70 -5.20 12.88
C PRO A 266 -14.16 -6.13 11.75
N GLU A 267 -13.92 -5.77 10.49
CA GLU A 267 -14.25 -6.59 9.33
C GLU A 267 -13.21 -7.70 9.05
N SER A 268 -12.05 -7.66 9.73
CA SER A 268 -11.09 -8.76 9.65
C SER A 268 -11.65 -10.03 10.29
N SER A 269 -11.81 -11.07 9.48
CA SER A 269 -12.22 -12.41 9.94
C SER A 269 -11.07 -13.19 10.62
N ASN A 270 -9.83 -12.72 10.48
CA ASN A 270 -8.63 -13.35 11.02
C ASN A 270 -7.98 -12.49 12.12
N LYS A 271 -7.04 -13.09 12.86
CA LYS A 271 -6.16 -12.45 13.84
C LYS A 271 -4.71 -12.57 13.38
N LEU A 272 -3.83 -11.69 13.89
CA LEU A 272 -2.40 -11.70 13.51
C LEU A 272 -1.77 -13.09 13.70
N LYS A 273 -2.06 -13.74 14.83
CA LYS A 273 -1.59 -15.10 15.17
C LYS A 273 -1.91 -16.16 14.10
N ASP A 274 -2.98 -15.97 13.32
CA ASP A 274 -3.42 -16.92 12.31
C ASP A 274 -2.48 -16.92 11.08
N PHE A 275 -1.74 -15.83 10.86
CA PHE A 275 -0.77 -15.69 9.77
C PHE A 275 0.66 -16.06 10.17
N ILE A 276 0.97 -16.16 11.47
CA ILE A 276 2.32 -16.47 11.94
C ILE A 276 2.87 -17.81 11.40
N PRO A 277 2.08 -18.91 11.32
CA PRO A 277 2.60 -20.15 10.75
C PRO A 277 3.03 -20.01 9.28
N ILE A 278 2.28 -19.24 8.47
CA ILE A 278 2.63 -19.05 7.05
C ILE A 278 3.81 -18.10 6.88
N MET A 279 3.93 -17.08 7.74
CA MET A 279 5.08 -16.18 7.74
C MET A 279 6.36 -16.90 8.16
N LYS A 280 6.28 -17.88 9.07
CA LYS A 280 7.42 -18.73 9.42
C LYS A 280 7.77 -19.74 8.33
N GLU A 281 6.78 -20.15 7.54
CA GLU A 281 6.98 -21.05 6.39
C GLU A 281 7.61 -20.33 5.18
N PHE A 282 7.24 -19.06 4.95
CA PHE A 282 7.73 -18.23 3.84
C PHE A 282 8.27 -16.87 4.32
N PRO A 283 9.29 -16.83 5.20
CA PRO A 283 9.73 -15.59 5.86
C PRO A 283 10.30 -14.55 4.89
N ASP A 284 10.72 -14.99 3.70
CA ASP A 284 11.30 -14.18 2.63
C ASP A 284 10.26 -13.65 1.63
N ARG A 285 8.96 -13.85 1.88
CA ARG A 285 7.86 -13.56 0.93
C ARG A 285 6.77 -12.64 1.46
N PHE A 286 7.00 -12.00 2.60
CA PHE A 286 6.12 -10.99 3.16
C PHE A 286 6.83 -9.63 3.22
N VAL A 287 6.09 -8.57 2.96
CA VAL A 287 6.47 -7.18 3.28
C VAL A 287 5.39 -6.59 4.19
N LEU A 288 5.76 -5.64 5.04
CA LEU A 288 4.88 -5.10 6.07
C LEU A 288 4.45 -3.67 5.71
N SER A 289 3.19 -3.32 5.93
CA SER A 289 2.70 -2.00 5.53
C SER A 289 1.58 -1.41 6.40
N THR A 290 1.35 -0.13 6.17
CA THR A 290 0.27 0.63 6.80
C THR A 290 -0.95 0.83 5.90
N ASP A 291 -0.82 0.79 4.57
CA ASP A 291 -1.87 1.21 3.64
C ASP A 291 -2.42 2.62 4.01
N SER A 292 -1.53 3.49 4.51
CA SER A 292 -1.85 4.80 5.13
C SER A 292 -2.98 4.76 6.16
N GLY A 293 -3.15 3.62 6.85
CA GLY A 293 -4.22 3.40 7.82
C GLY A 293 -5.62 3.37 7.24
N PHE A 294 -5.78 3.00 5.95
CA PHE A 294 -7.10 2.92 5.32
C PHE A 294 -8.06 2.03 6.13
N GLY A 295 -9.27 2.54 6.38
CA GLY A 295 -10.29 1.85 7.18
C GLY A 295 -9.99 1.75 8.69
N LEU A 296 -8.92 2.37 9.18
CA LEU A 296 -8.56 2.45 10.61
C LEU A 296 -8.83 3.85 11.19
N LYS A 297 -8.65 4.00 12.50
CA LYS A 297 -8.83 5.30 13.18
C LYS A 297 -7.73 6.29 12.82
N SER A 298 -6.53 5.79 12.56
CA SER A 298 -5.33 6.57 12.24
C SER A 298 -4.26 5.67 11.63
N GLU A 299 -3.29 6.27 10.96
CA GLU A 299 -2.08 5.57 10.50
C GLU A 299 -1.18 5.16 11.69
N GLU A 300 -1.20 5.89 12.81
CA GLU A 300 -0.54 5.45 14.06
C GLU A 300 -1.05 4.06 14.50
N GLN A 301 -2.35 3.82 14.35
CA GLN A 301 -2.94 2.50 14.62
C GLN A 301 -2.48 1.46 13.60
N ALA A 302 -2.23 1.84 12.34
CA ALA A 302 -1.64 0.94 11.36
C ALA A 302 -0.20 0.55 11.73
N ILE A 303 0.61 1.52 12.15
CA ILE A 303 1.98 1.33 12.64
C ILE A 303 2.00 0.45 13.90
N GLU A 304 1.06 0.65 14.82
CA GLU A 304 0.88 -0.24 15.97
C GLU A 304 0.60 -1.69 15.53
N GLY A 305 -0.17 -1.87 14.45
CA GLY A 305 -0.41 -3.19 13.85
C GLY A 305 0.88 -3.87 13.41
N MET A 306 1.78 -3.13 12.76
CA MET A 306 3.10 -3.63 12.34
C MET A 306 3.91 -4.14 13.54
N TYR A 307 3.98 -3.35 14.61
CA TYR A 307 4.70 -3.75 15.82
C TYR A 307 4.04 -4.91 16.57
N ARG A 308 2.70 -4.99 16.59
CA ARG A 308 1.99 -6.14 17.15
C ARG A 308 2.29 -7.42 16.38
N LEU A 309 2.44 -7.34 15.05
CA LEU A 309 2.88 -8.49 14.26
C LEU A 309 4.31 -8.91 14.61
N ILE A 310 5.23 -7.95 14.76
CA ILE A 310 6.61 -8.20 15.18
C ILE A 310 6.66 -8.89 16.56
N ASP A 311 5.85 -8.43 17.51
CA ASP A 311 5.70 -9.06 18.84
C ASP A 311 5.19 -10.50 18.73
N GLU A 312 4.14 -10.72 17.95
CA GLU A 312 3.49 -12.02 17.76
C GLU A 312 4.38 -13.04 17.01
N LEU A 313 5.25 -12.60 16.10
CA LEU A 313 6.22 -13.47 15.43
C LEU A 313 7.14 -14.17 16.45
N GLY A 314 7.53 -13.45 17.50
CA GLY A 314 8.38 -13.96 18.59
C GLY A 314 9.79 -14.40 18.14
N ASP A 315 10.17 -14.10 16.91
CA ASP A 315 11.46 -14.44 16.30
C ASP A 315 12.02 -13.19 15.63
N LYS A 316 13.10 -12.64 16.22
CA LYS A 316 13.71 -11.39 15.76
C LYS A 316 14.25 -11.49 14.33
N LYS A 317 14.75 -12.66 13.92
CA LYS A 317 15.31 -12.83 12.56
C LYS A 317 14.19 -12.79 11.53
N ILE A 318 13.11 -13.53 11.76
CA ILE A 318 11.95 -13.54 10.86
C ILE A 318 11.27 -12.16 10.86
N ALA A 319 11.14 -11.52 12.02
CA ALA A 319 10.61 -10.16 12.12
C ALA A 319 11.44 -9.16 11.30
N THR A 320 12.78 -9.22 11.37
CA THR A 320 13.66 -8.34 10.58
C THR A 320 13.50 -8.57 9.08
N MET A 321 13.35 -9.83 8.65
CA MET A 321 13.12 -10.15 7.24
C MET A 321 11.83 -9.50 6.71
N ILE A 322 10.73 -9.69 7.44
CA ILE A 322 9.40 -9.22 7.05
C ILE A 322 9.28 -7.69 7.16
N ALA A 323 9.84 -7.11 8.22
CA ALA A 323 9.79 -5.67 8.47
C ALA A 323 10.71 -4.86 7.55
N TYR A 324 11.80 -5.46 7.03
CA TYR A 324 12.83 -4.71 6.31
C TYR A 324 13.50 -5.46 5.17
N ASP A 325 14.20 -6.58 5.45
CA ASP A 325 15.17 -7.14 4.50
C ASP A 325 14.55 -7.51 3.15
N ASN A 326 13.32 -8.04 3.17
CA ASN A 326 12.63 -8.50 1.95
C ASN A 326 12.41 -7.35 0.97
N LEU A 327 11.79 -6.26 1.42
CA LEU A 327 11.57 -5.10 0.56
C LEU A 327 12.88 -4.39 0.23
N TYR A 328 13.77 -4.24 1.21
CA TYR A 328 15.07 -3.60 0.98
C TYR A 328 15.89 -4.30 -0.10
N ALA A 329 15.89 -5.64 -0.14
CA ALA A 329 16.55 -6.41 -1.19
C ALA A 329 15.97 -6.10 -2.58
N LEU A 330 14.63 -6.01 -2.70
CA LEU A 330 13.97 -5.63 -3.97
C LEU A 330 14.36 -4.23 -4.46
N ILE A 331 14.69 -3.31 -3.55
CA ILE A 331 15.12 -1.95 -3.89
C ILE A 331 16.62 -1.92 -4.23
N ARG A 332 17.44 -2.52 -3.37
CA ARG A 332 18.91 -2.51 -3.46
C ARG A 332 19.41 -3.21 -4.72
N ASP A 333 18.79 -4.32 -5.12
CA ASP A 333 19.32 -5.19 -6.17
C ASP A 333 18.97 -4.73 -7.60
N GLN A 334 18.28 -3.59 -7.74
CA GLN A 334 17.97 -2.99 -9.03
C GLN A 334 19.21 -2.34 -9.65
N PRO A 335 19.56 -2.65 -10.91
CA PRO A 335 20.63 -1.94 -11.60
C PRO A 335 20.22 -0.49 -11.87
N ALA A 336 21.21 0.41 -11.92
CA ALA A 336 21.00 1.78 -12.38
C ALA A 336 20.48 1.76 -13.83
N THR A 337 19.56 2.67 -14.14
CA THR A 337 19.00 2.76 -15.48
C THR A 337 19.97 3.40 -16.46
N THR A 338 19.71 3.23 -17.76
CA THR A 338 20.51 3.87 -18.81
C THR A 338 20.53 5.39 -18.63
N THR A 339 19.36 5.98 -18.34
CA THR A 339 19.21 7.42 -18.12
C THR A 339 19.98 7.89 -16.88
N GLN A 340 19.95 7.13 -15.78
CA GLN A 340 20.72 7.45 -14.57
C GLN A 340 22.23 7.40 -14.85
N ILE A 341 22.71 6.35 -15.53
CA ILE A 341 24.12 6.21 -15.90
C ILE A 341 24.58 7.37 -16.79
N GLU A 342 23.78 7.73 -17.79
CA GLU A 342 24.07 8.88 -18.66
C GLU A 342 24.08 10.21 -17.91
N ALA A 343 23.14 10.41 -16.97
CA ALA A 343 23.11 11.60 -16.13
C ALA A 343 24.36 11.69 -15.25
N ILE A 344 24.81 10.58 -14.66
CA ILE A 344 26.04 10.52 -13.87
C ILE A 344 27.28 10.80 -14.74
N ARG A 345 27.36 10.25 -15.95
CA ARG A 345 28.45 10.55 -16.89
C ARG A 345 28.53 12.03 -17.25
N LYS A 346 27.38 12.69 -17.48
CA LYS A 346 27.33 14.14 -17.76
C LYS A 346 27.77 14.99 -16.56
N LEU A 347 27.60 14.46 -15.34
CA LEU A 347 28.04 15.09 -14.09
C LEU A 347 29.52 14.84 -13.78
N ASP A 348 30.15 13.90 -14.48
CA ASP A 348 31.51 13.45 -14.23
C ASP A 348 32.54 14.39 -14.88
N ASN A 349 32.92 15.44 -14.14
CA ASN A 349 34.09 16.27 -14.45
C ASN A 349 35.41 15.61 -13.95
N GLY A 350 35.52 14.28 -14.06
CA GLY A 350 36.63 13.49 -13.52
C GLY A 350 36.50 13.08 -12.04
N LYS A 351 35.31 13.18 -11.45
CA LYS A 351 35.02 12.84 -10.05
C LYS A 351 34.69 11.36 -9.83
N PHE A 352 34.20 10.66 -10.86
CA PHE A 352 33.72 9.28 -10.77
C PHE A 352 34.54 8.31 -11.63
N GLN A 353 35.78 8.68 -11.99
CA GLN A 353 36.66 7.89 -12.86
C GLN A 353 36.96 6.47 -12.34
N THR A 354 36.82 6.24 -11.04
CA THR A 354 37.01 4.93 -10.40
C THR A 354 35.71 4.15 -10.22
N LEU A 355 34.55 4.76 -10.51
CA LEU A 355 33.24 4.15 -10.33
C LEU A 355 32.97 3.18 -11.48
N ASN A 356 32.68 1.91 -11.15
CA ASN A 356 32.22 0.96 -12.15
C ASN A 356 30.72 1.18 -12.42
N LEU A 357 30.42 2.02 -13.41
CA LEU A 357 29.05 2.38 -13.79
C LEU A 357 28.20 1.17 -14.21
N GLU A 358 28.79 0.07 -14.66
CA GLU A 358 28.05 -1.15 -15.06
C GLU A 358 27.55 -1.96 -13.86
N ARG A 359 28.08 -1.70 -12.66
CA ARG A 359 27.69 -2.35 -11.41
C ARG A 359 26.89 -1.45 -10.49
N LEU A 360 26.63 -0.22 -10.91
CA LEU A 360 25.92 0.75 -10.10
C LEU A 360 24.45 0.31 -9.93
N THR A 361 23.97 0.35 -8.70
CA THR A 361 22.56 0.11 -8.39
C THR A 361 21.73 1.38 -8.59
N LYS A 362 20.42 1.22 -8.74
CA LYS A 362 19.49 2.36 -8.83
C LYS A 362 19.54 3.23 -7.56
N LEU A 363 19.74 2.60 -6.40
CA LEU A 363 19.87 3.29 -5.11
C LEU A 363 21.12 4.18 -5.08
N GLU A 364 22.30 3.63 -5.36
CA GLU A 364 23.56 4.38 -5.40
C GLU A 364 23.52 5.49 -6.47
N ALA A 365 22.94 5.20 -7.64
CA ALA A 365 22.75 6.21 -8.68
C ALA A 365 21.85 7.36 -8.21
N GLY A 366 20.77 7.04 -7.50
CA GLY A 366 19.88 8.02 -6.88
C GLY A 366 20.62 8.91 -5.88
N GLU A 367 21.42 8.33 -4.98
CA GLU A 367 22.23 9.08 -4.00
C GLU A 367 23.19 10.06 -4.68
N ILE A 368 23.88 9.64 -5.75
CA ILE A 368 24.79 10.50 -6.52
C ILE A 368 24.03 11.66 -7.19
N LEU A 369 22.85 11.37 -7.76
CA LEU A 369 22.06 12.34 -8.53
C LEU A 369 21.29 13.33 -7.63
N VAL A 370 20.82 12.88 -6.47
CA VAL A 370 20.06 13.69 -5.51
C VAL A 370 20.98 14.46 -4.57
N GLY A 371 22.07 13.86 -4.08
CA GLY A 371 23.03 14.46 -3.14
C GLY A 371 23.83 15.65 -3.69
N LYS A 372 23.50 16.14 -4.90
CA LYS A 372 24.11 17.30 -5.56
C LYS A 372 23.32 18.61 -5.39
N LYS A 373 22.33 18.67 -4.49
CA LYS A 373 21.64 19.92 -4.17
C LYS A 373 22.32 20.71 -3.06
#